data_AF-A0A958XKY6-F1
#
_entry.id   AF-A0A958XKY6-F1
#
_cell.length_a   1.000
_cell.length_b   1.000
_cell.length_c   1.000
_cell.angle_alpha   90.00
_cell.angle_beta   90.00
_cell.angle_gamma   90.00
#
_symmetry.space_group_name_H-M   'P 1'
#
loop_
_entity.id
_entity.type
_entity.pdbx_description
1 polymer ?
#
loop_
_entity_poly.entity_id
_entity_poly.type
_entity_poly.pdbx_seq_one_letter_code
_entity_poly.pdbx_strand_id
1 'polypeptide(L)' 'MKNKGRWIILGLLLVLIGISALTLQLVGSQWVFLEFLERPGRLFAFVAKIILVMAGFIIIAVANTDWER' A
#
# COMPACT_ATOMS: atom_id res chain seq x y z
N MET A 1 21.38 6.12 -0.51
CA MET A 1 20.18 6.69 -1.19
C MET A 1 19.92 8.13 -0.77
N LYS A 2 20.01 9.11 -1.69
CA LYS A 2 19.62 10.50 -1.42
C LYS A 2 18.10 10.55 -1.11
N ASN A 3 17.72 11.12 0.05
CA ASN A 3 16.33 11.23 0.56
C ASN A 3 15.68 9.95 1.12
N LYS A 4 16.43 9.08 1.80
CA LYS A 4 15.92 7.88 2.52
C LYS A 4 14.61 8.12 3.29
N GLY A 5 14.51 9.23 4.02
CA GLY A 5 13.30 9.58 4.79
C GLY A 5 12.03 9.73 3.94
N ARG A 6 12.12 10.28 2.73
CA ARG A 6 10.94 10.46 1.85
C ARG A 6 10.39 9.13 1.36
N TRP A 7 11.28 8.17 1.04
CA TRP A 7 10.90 6.83 0.63
C TRP A 7 10.22 6.06 1.76
N ILE A 8 10.72 6.19 2.98
CA ILE A 8 10.11 5.56 4.16
C ILE A 8 8.70 6.14 4.41
N ILE A 9 8.54 7.47 4.34
CA ILE A 9 7.22 8.12 4.49
C ILE A 9 6.25 7.65 3.41
N LEU A 10 6.70 7.56 2.15
CA LEU A 10 5.89 7.10 1.04
C LEU A 10 5.45 5.65 1.21
N GLY A 11 6.37 4.78 1.62
CA GLY A 11 6.06 3.38 1.94
C GLY A 11 5.08 3.27 3.11
N LEU A 12 5.26 4.08 4.16
CA LEU A 12 4.35 4.12 5.30
C LEU A 12 2.93 4.53 4.89
N LEU A 13 2.79 5.57 4.07
CA LEU A 13 1.49 6.01 3.54
C LEU A 13 0.81 4.91 2.74
N LEU A 14 1.56 4.19 1.90
CA LEU A 14 1.05 3.04 1.14
C LEU A 14 0.52 1.93 2.06
N VAL A 15 1.26 1.59 3.12
CA VAL A 15 0.81 0.60 4.11
C VAL A 15 -0.47 1.07 4.81
N LEU A 16 -0.51 2.31 5.28
CA LEU A 16 -1.69 2.86 5.97
C LEU A 16 -2.93 2.89 5.07
N ILE A 17 -2.77 3.32 3.83
CA ILE A 17 -3.86 3.34 2.84
C ILE A 17 -4.31 1.91 2.52
N GLY A 18 -3.38 0.98 2.30
CA GLY A 18 -3.72 -0.40 1.99
C GLY A 18 -4.43 -1.11 3.15
N ILE A 19 -3.93 -0.98 4.38
CA ILE A 19 -4.56 -1.58 5.56
C ILE A 19 -5.94 -0.97 5.79
N SER A 20 -6.07 0.36 5.76
CA SER A 20 -7.38 1.02 5.93
C SER A 20 -8.37 0.62 4.82
N ALA A 21 -7.91 0.48 3.57
CA ALA A 21 -8.75 0.03 2.47
C ALA A 21 -9.25 -1.41 2.66
N LEU A 22 -8.41 -2.30 3.20
CA LEU A 22 -8.79 -3.67 3.55
C LEU A 22 -9.80 -3.66 4.71
N THR A 23 -9.56 -2.87 5.75
CA THR A 23 -10.49 -2.73 6.89
C THR A 23 -11.85 -2.19 6.45
N LEU A 24 -11.88 -1.16 5.60
CA LEU A 24 -13.14 -0.64 5.05
C LEU A 24 -13.89 -1.72 4.27
N GLN A 25 -13.19 -2.51 3.46
CA GLN A 25 -13.81 -3.59 2.69
C GLN A 25 -14.44 -4.67 3.59
N LEU A 26 -13.86 -4.96 4.75
CA LEU A 26 -14.44 -5.89 5.72
C LEU A 26 -15.77 -5.39 6.31
N VAL A 27 -15.93 -4.09 6.49
CA VAL A 27 -17.18 -3.47 6.96
C VAL A 27 -18.13 -3.08 5.81
N GLY A 28 -17.84 -3.52 4.58
CA GLY A 28 -18.66 -3.23 3.39
C GLY A 28 -18.53 -1.80 2.87
N SER A 29 -17.52 -1.06 3.31
CA SER A 29 -17.19 0.30 2.86
C SER A 29 -15.97 0.30 1.93
N GLN A 30 -15.70 1.42 1.28
CA GLN A 30 -14.56 1.57 0.37
C GLN A 30 -14.07 3.02 0.30
N TRP A 31 -12.79 3.19 -0.03
CA TRP A 31 -12.23 4.51 -0.35
C TRP A 31 -12.65 4.95 -1.75
N VAL A 32 -13.15 6.18 -1.87
CA VAL A 32 -13.57 6.77 -3.16
C VAL A 32 -12.43 6.78 -4.18
N PHE A 33 -11.20 7.11 -3.75
CA PHE A 33 -10.05 7.16 -4.67
C PHE A 33 -9.52 5.77 -5.08
N LEU A 34 -9.94 4.69 -4.41
CA LEU A 34 -9.58 3.30 -4.77
C LEU A 34 -10.72 2.57 -5.48
N GLU A 35 -11.85 3.23 -5.77
CA GLU A 35 -13.02 2.65 -6.44
C GLU A 35 -12.65 2.01 -7.80
N PHE A 36 -11.64 2.53 -8.48
CA PHE A 36 -11.15 1.95 -9.74
C PHE A 36 -10.69 0.49 -9.59
N LEU A 37 -10.23 0.07 -8.41
CA LEU A 37 -9.83 -1.31 -8.12
C LEU A 37 -11.03 -2.25 -7.98
N GLU A 38 -12.23 -1.72 -7.73
CA GLU A 38 -13.45 -2.51 -7.56
C GLU A 38 -14.13 -2.87 -8.90
N ARG A 39 -13.80 -2.15 -9.99
CA ARG A 39 -14.35 -2.39 -11.34
C ARG A 39 -14.23 -3.84 -11.82
N PRO A 40 -13.10 -4.54 -11.63
CA PRO A 40 -12.95 -5.92 -12.10
C PRO A 40 -13.64 -6.95 -11.19
N GLY A 41 -14.11 -6.54 -10.02
CA GLY A 41 -14.77 -7.38 -9.03
C GLY A 41 -14.12 -7.33 -7.65
N ARG A 42 -14.91 -7.70 -6.63
CA ARG A 42 -14.55 -7.59 -5.21
C ARG A 42 -13.32 -8.42 -4.81
N LEU A 43 -13.15 -9.61 -5.42
CA LEU A 43 -11.98 -10.47 -5.18
C LEU A 43 -10.70 -9.83 -5.73
N PHE A 44 -10.77 -9.29 -6.95
CA PHE A 44 -9.65 -8.58 -7.55
C PHE A 44 -9.24 -7.37 -6.71
N ALA A 45 -10.23 -6.58 -6.27
CA ALA A 45 -9.98 -5.41 -5.42
C ALA A 45 -9.29 -5.78 -4.11
N PHE A 46 -9.72 -6.89 -3.48
CA PHE A 46 -9.11 -7.41 -2.26
C PHE A 46 -7.63 -7.76 -2.47
N VAL A 47 -7.33 -8.54 -3.53
CA VAL A 47 -5.96 -8.93 -3.88
C VAL A 47 -5.11 -7.70 -4.23
N ALA A 48 -5.65 -6.76 -5.00
CA ALA A 48 -4.95 -5.53 -5.36
C ALA A 48 -4.60 -4.67 -4.12
N LYS A 49 -5.49 -4.58 -3.14
CA LYS A 49 -5.22 -3.89 -1.86
C LYS A 49 -4.17 -4.63 -1.02
N ILE A 50 -4.14 -5.96 -1.03
CA ILE A 50 -3.04 -6.72 -0.40
C ILE A 50 -1.70 -6.38 -1.07
N ILE A 51 -1.67 -6.37 -2.41
CA ILE A 51 -0.46 -5.98 -3.16
C ILE A 51 -0.03 -4.56 -2.81
N LEU A 52 -0.98 -3.62 -2.63
CA LEU A 52 -0.70 -2.26 -2.21
C LEU A 52 0.00 -2.20 -0.84
N VAL A 53 -0.47 -2.98 0.14
CA VAL A 53 0.17 -3.12 1.45
C VAL A 53 1.58 -3.69 1.32
N MET A 54 1.73 -4.79 0.57
CA MET A 54 3.04 -5.41 0.35
C MET A 54 4.02 -4.46 -0.33
N ALA A 55 3.58 -3.70 -1.33
CA ALA A 55 4.40 -2.70 -2.00
C ALA A 55 4.91 -1.63 -1.02
N GLY A 56 4.06 -1.17 -0.09
CA GLY A 56 4.47 -0.26 0.98
C GLY A 56 5.58 -0.86 1.86
N PHE A 57 5.43 -2.11 2.30
CA PHE A 57 6.48 -2.81 3.06
C PHE A 57 7.78 -2.98 2.27
N ILE A 58 7.70 -3.34 0.98
CA ILE A 58 8.87 -3.49 0.10
C ILE A 58 9.61 -2.15 -0.02
N ILE A 59 8.89 -1.04 -0.20
CA ILE A 59 9.51 0.29 -0.29
C ILE A 59 10.23 0.64 1.01
N ILE A 60 9.62 0.38 2.16
CA ILE A 60 10.25 0.62 3.47
C ILE A 60 11.50 -0.25 3.64
N ALA A 61 11.44 -1.52 3.24
CA ALA A 61 12.56 -2.45 3.34
C ALA A 61 13.73 -1.99 2.45
N VAL A 62 13.46 -1.73 1.17
CA VAL A 62 14.46 -1.26 0.19
C VAL A 62 15.06 0.08 0.61
N ALA A 63 14.25 1.00 1.14
CA ALA A 63 14.74 2.28 1.64
C ALA A 63 15.64 2.12 2.87
N ASN A 64 15.41 1.10 3.69
CA ASN A 64 16.21 0.82 4.88
C ASN A 64 17.50 0.05 4.59
N THR A 65 17.54 -0.73 3.51
CA THR A 65 18.76 -1.41 3.06
C THR A 65 19.87 -0.40 2.78
N ASP A 66 21.03 -0.59 3.42
CA ASP A 66 22.24 0.15 3.08
C ASP A 66 22.88 -0.48 1.84
N TRP A 67 22.75 0.23 0.73
CA TRP A 67 23.26 -0.17 -0.59
C TRP A 67 24.72 0.23 -0.82
N GLU A 68 25.34 0.96 0.11
CA GLU A 68 26.71 1.51 0.01
C GLU A 68 27.76 0.61 0.71
N ARG A 69 27.51 -0.70 0.81
CA ARG A 69 28.50 -1.66 1.31
C ARG A 69 29.36 -2.23 0.18
#